data_AF-T1ACB5-F1
#
_entry.id   AF-T1ACB5-F1
#
_cell.length_a   1.000
_cell.length_b   1.000
_cell.length_c   1.000
_cell.angle_alpha   90.00
_cell.angle_beta   90.00
_cell.angle_gamma   90.00
#
_symmetry.space_group_name_H-M   'P 1'
#
loop_
_entity.id
_entity.type
_entity.pdbx_description
1 polymer ?
#
loop_
_entity_poly.entity_id
_entity_poly.type
_entity_poly.pdbx_seq_one_letter_code
_entity_poly.pdbx_strand_id
1 'polypeptide(L)'
;MMGGEAALDLSAMPAVVFTDPQVATVGLSEAEAHARGIETDSRTLTLDNVPRALANFDTRGFIKLVVEEGSRRLIGVQAMAPEAGELIQAAALAIHARMSVEELADQLFPYLTMVEGLKLAAQTFKMDVKQLSCCAG
;
A
#
# COMPACT_ATOMS: atom_id res chain seq x y z
N MET A 1 5.54 41.06 -9.33
CA MET A 1 4.82 40.40 -8.21
C MET A 1 3.97 39.30 -8.84
N MET A 2 4.34 38.02 -8.67
CA MET A 2 3.65 36.92 -9.35
C MET A 2 2.33 36.63 -8.61
N GLY A 3 1.25 37.31 -8.99
CA GLY A 3 -0.09 37.19 -8.42
C GLY A 3 -0.80 35.89 -8.77
N GLY A 4 -0.14 34.75 -8.54
CA GLY A 4 -0.74 33.42 -8.69
C GLY A 4 -1.26 32.90 -7.35
N GLU A 5 -2.42 32.24 -7.38
CA GLU A 5 -2.92 31.43 -6.27
C GLU A 5 -2.46 29.99 -6.45
N ALA A 6 -1.54 29.54 -5.59
CA ALA A 6 -1.08 28.15 -5.54
C ALA A 6 -1.45 27.57 -4.17
N ALA A 7 -2.00 26.34 -4.17
CA ALA A 7 -2.30 25.59 -2.96
C ALA A 7 -1.47 24.30 -2.95
N LEU A 8 -0.96 23.93 -1.78
CA LEU A 8 -0.21 22.70 -1.57
C LEU A 8 -1.15 21.59 -1.11
N ASP A 9 -1.21 20.50 -1.86
CA ASP A 9 -1.94 19.29 -1.48
C ASP A 9 -0.98 18.25 -0.89
N LEU A 10 -1.24 17.83 0.34
CA LEU A 10 -0.47 16.82 1.08
C LEU A 10 -1.24 15.50 1.24
N SER A 11 -2.37 15.34 0.55
CA SER A 11 -3.25 14.16 0.68
C SER A 11 -2.55 12.83 0.37
N ALA A 12 -1.52 12.85 -0.48
CA ALA A 12 -0.70 11.69 -0.85
C ALA A 12 0.79 11.88 -0.48
N MET A 13 1.09 12.65 0.56
CA MET A 13 2.47 12.85 1.03
C MET A 13 3.03 11.53 1.65
N PRO A 14 4.09 10.94 1.09
CA PRO A 14 4.74 9.79 1.70
C PRO A 14 5.69 10.21 2.82
N ALA A 15 5.90 9.33 3.80
CA ALA A 15 6.91 9.46 4.84
C ALA A 15 7.69 8.15 4.98
N VAL A 16 9.00 8.24 5.23
CA VAL A 16 9.90 7.09 5.33
C VAL A 16 10.82 7.25 6.53
N VAL A 17 10.98 6.17 7.29
CA VAL A 17 11.95 6.04 8.38
C VAL A 17 13.00 5.01 7.96
N PHE A 18 14.26 5.44 7.90
CA PHE A 18 15.39 4.65 7.39
C PHE A 18 15.99 3.70 8.45
N THR A 19 15.14 2.89 9.09
CA THR A 19 15.55 1.73 9.89
C THR A 19 15.73 0.48 9.01
N ASP A 20 16.17 -0.64 9.60
CA ASP A 20 16.16 -1.96 8.95
C ASP A 20 15.32 -2.98 9.74
N PRO A 21 14.14 -3.41 9.25
CA PRO A 21 13.49 -2.96 8.02
C PRO A 21 13.02 -1.49 8.08
N GLN A 22 12.82 -0.88 6.91
CA GLN A 22 12.31 0.49 6.81
C GLN A 22 10.82 0.54 7.20
N VAL A 23 10.37 1.70 7.68
CA VAL A 23 8.94 1.99 7.84
C VAL A 23 8.55 3.06 6.83
N ALA A 24 7.48 2.84 6.07
CA ALA A 24 6.97 3.82 5.13
C ALA A 24 5.44 3.93 5.20
N THR A 25 4.93 5.14 5.07
CA THR A 25 3.49 5.43 5.15
C THR A 25 3.07 6.45 4.11
N VAL A 26 1.85 6.34 3.60
CA VAL A 26 1.19 7.38 2.81
C VAL A 26 -0.31 7.34 3.05
N GLY A 27 -0.97 8.50 3.02
CA GLY A 27 -2.41 8.61 3.25
C GLY A 27 -2.81 8.36 4.70
N LEU A 28 -3.93 7.68 4.92
CA LEU A 28 -4.56 7.51 6.23
C LEU A 28 -4.31 6.13 6.83
N SER A 29 -3.98 6.08 8.11
CA SER A 29 -4.25 4.90 8.94
C SER A 29 -5.75 4.74 9.21
N GLU A 30 -6.18 3.55 9.63
CA GLU A 30 -7.58 3.30 10.05
C GLU A 30 -8.01 4.28 11.15
N ALA A 31 -7.13 4.53 12.14
CA ALA A 31 -7.42 5.44 13.24
C ALA A 31 -7.62 6.89 12.75
N GLU A 32 -6.79 7.37 11.82
CA GLU A 32 -6.93 8.70 11.23
C GLU A 32 -8.17 8.81 10.33
N ALA A 33 -8.53 7.74 9.62
CA ALA A 33 -9.74 7.68 8.82
C ALA A 33 -11.00 7.71 9.70
N HIS A 34 -11.06 6.89 10.76
CA HIS A 34 -12.16 6.90 11.72
C HIS A 34 -12.28 8.25 12.45
N ALA A 35 -11.17 8.89 12.81
CA ALA A 35 -11.18 10.23 13.39
C ALA A 35 -11.77 11.30 12.44
N ARG A 36 -11.79 11.04 11.13
CA ARG A 36 -12.42 11.88 10.09
C ARG A 36 -13.83 11.42 9.72
N GLY A 37 -14.37 10.40 10.39
CA GLY A 37 -15.69 9.83 10.09
C GLY A 37 -15.75 9.05 8.78
N ILE A 38 -14.61 8.52 8.31
CA ILE A 38 -14.52 7.67 7.12
C ILE A 38 -14.59 6.22 7.59
N GLU A 39 -15.62 5.48 7.19
CA GLU A 39 -15.70 4.03 7.41
C GLU A 39 -14.65 3.32 6.55
N THR A 40 -13.95 2.33 7.12
CA THR A 40 -12.82 1.66 6.44
C THR A 40 -12.85 0.15 6.55
N ASP A 41 -12.25 -0.50 5.55
CA ASP A 41 -11.78 -1.89 5.62
C ASP A 41 -10.25 -1.88 5.48
N SER A 42 -9.58 -2.89 6.02
CA SER A 42 -8.13 -3.01 5.90
C SER A 42 -7.64 -4.44 5.76
N ARG A 43 -6.50 -4.59 5.10
CA ARG A 43 -5.79 -5.87 5.00
C ARG A 43 -4.34 -5.69 5.37
N THR A 44 -3.82 -6.62 6.16
CA THR A 44 -2.41 -6.66 6.55
C THR A 44 -1.80 -7.94 5.97
N LEU A 45 -0.92 -7.79 5.00
CA LEU A 45 -0.15 -8.89 4.40
C LEU A 45 1.20 -8.98 5.11
N THR A 46 1.46 -10.09 5.80
CA THR A 46 2.78 -10.38 6.36
C THR A 46 3.77 -10.73 5.25
N LEU A 47 5.04 -10.33 5.42
CA LEU A 47 6.07 -10.47 4.37
C LEU A 47 6.44 -11.93 4.05
N ASP A 48 6.06 -12.90 4.87
CA ASP A 48 6.13 -14.33 4.53
C ASP A 48 5.20 -14.74 3.38
N ASN A 49 4.31 -13.85 2.92
CA ASN A 49 3.53 -14.01 1.70
C ASN A 49 4.11 -13.25 0.49
N VAL A 50 5.22 -12.51 0.66
CA VAL A 50 5.83 -11.72 -0.42
C VAL A 50 7.00 -12.52 -1.01
N PRO A 51 6.94 -12.88 -2.32
CA PRO A 51 7.97 -13.70 -2.96
C PRO A 51 9.39 -13.14 -2.82
N ARG A 52 9.57 -11.82 -2.89
CA ARG A 52 10.87 -11.17 -2.70
C ARG A 52 11.45 -11.41 -1.31
N ALA A 53 10.62 -11.31 -0.27
CA ALA A 53 11.02 -11.50 1.12
C ALA A 53 11.38 -12.97 1.40
N LEU A 54 10.59 -13.91 0.84
CA LEU A 54 10.91 -15.33 0.85
C LEU A 54 12.26 -15.64 0.18
N ALA A 55 12.49 -15.08 -1.02
CA ALA A 55 13.75 -15.25 -1.73
C ALA A 55 14.95 -14.62 -1.01
N ASN A 56 14.71 -13.60 -0.19
CA ASN A 56 15.72 -12.97 0.67
C ASN A 56 15.99 -13.73 1.97
N PHE A 57 15.15 -14.73 2.31
CA PHE A 57 15.14 -15.36 3.64
C PHE A 57 14.96 -14.36 4.79
N ASP A 58 14.29 -13.23 4.52
CA ASP A 58 13.97 -12.20 5.51
C ASP A 58 12.51 -11.76 5.35
N THR A 59 11.67 -12.24 6.25
CA THR A 59 10.21 -12.01 6.26
C THR A 59 9.78 -11.07 7.40
N ARG A 60 10.72 -10.29 7.96
CA ARG A 60 10.42 -9.32 9.03
C ARG A 60 9.52 -8.20 8.50
N GLY A 61 8.25 -8.21 8.91
CA GLY A 61 7.32 -7.09 8.77
C GLY A 61 6.10 -7.37 7.90
N PHE A 62 5.52 -6.32 7.33
CA PHE A 62 4.20 -6.38 6.70
C PHE A 62 3.96 -5.22 5.73
N ILE A 63 2.93 -5.37 4.92
CA ILE A 63 2.30 -4.32 4.10
C ILE A 63 0.83 -4.26 4.46
N LYS A 64 0.35 -3.11 4.88
CA LYS A 64 -1.04 -2.86 5.26
C LYS A 64 -1.68 -1.85 4.31
N LEU A 65 -2.86 -2.17 3.81
CA LEU A 65 -3.69 -1.31 2.97
C LEU A 65 -4.96 -0.93 3.75
N VAL A 66 -5.37 0.33 3.62
CA VAL A 66 -6.60 0.89 4.20
C VAL A 66 -7.45 1.45 3.05
N VAL A 67 -8.71 1.03 3.01
CA VAL A 67 -9.67 1.46 1.98
C VAL A 67 -10.90 2.10 2.60
N GLU A 68 -11.53 3.00 1.86
CA GLU A 68 -12.86 3.52 2.19
C GLU A 68 -13.93 2.45 1.91
N GLU A 69 -14.80 2.20 2.87
CA GLU A 69 -15.91 1.26 2.71
C GLU A 69 -16.89 1.71 1.62
N GLY A 70 -17.47 0.74 0.91
CA GLY A 70 -18.35 0.98 -0.23
C GLY A 70 -17.63 1.39 -1.53
N SER A 71 -16.83 2.46 -1.52
CA SER A 71 -16.08 2.89 -2.73
C SER A 71 -14.88 2.00 -3.03
N ARG A 72 -14.31 1.38 -1.99
CA ARG A 72 -13.09 0.56 -2.02
C ARG A 72 -11.86 1.30 -2.54
N ARG A 73 -11.90 2.64 -2.52
CA ARG A 73 -10.78 3.49 -2.86
C ARG A 73 -9.65 3.28 -1.85
N LEU A 74 -8.42 3.10 -2.34
CA LEU A 74 -7.24 3.07 -1.49
C LEU A 74 -7.03 4.46 -0.90
N ILE A 75 -7.02 4.55 0.43
CA ILE A 75 -6.86 5.82 1.15
C ILE A 75 -5.61 5.84 2.03
N GLY A 76 -4.95 4.71 2.24
CA GLY A 76 -3.66 4.69 2.90
C GLY A 76 -2.94 3.36 2.84
N VAL A 77 -1.62 3.44 3.00
CA VAL A 77 -0.72 2.29 3.07
C VAL A 77 0.29 2.51 4.19
N GLN A 78 0.55 1.46 4.96
CA GLN A 78 1.63 1.40 5.96
C GLN A 78 2.45 0.14 5.71
N ALA A 79 3.76 0.27 5.61
CA ALA A 79 4.66 -0.85 5.36
C ALA A 79 5.84 -0.83 6.33
N MET A 80 6.20 -2.00 6.83
CA MET A 80 7.48 -2.27 7.48
C MET A 80 8.17 -3.37 6.67
N ALA A 81 9.13 -3.01 5.82
CA ALA A 81 9.79 -3.92 4.88
C ALA A 81 11.16 -3.38 4.45
N PRO A 82 12.10 -4.24 4.00
CA PRO A 82 13.21 -3.78 3.16
C PRO A 82 12.68 -3.04 1.93
N GLU A 83 13.26 -1.90 1.59
CA GLU A 83 12.80 -1.05 0.47
C GLU A 83 11.36 -0.54 0.60
N ALA A 84 10.83 -0.41 1.83
CA ALA A 84 9.51 0.19 2.07
C ALA A 84 9.42 1.63 1.51
N GLY A 85 10.51 2.39 1.58
CA GLY A 85 10.58 3.74 1.03
C GLY A 85 10.42 3.81 -0.50
N GLU A 86 10.80 2.76 -1.22
CA GLU A 86 10.63 2.69 -2.68
C GLU A 86 9.20 2.26 -3.04
N LEU A 87 8.67 1.20 -2.40
CA LEU A 87 7.33 0.69 -2.72
C LEU A 87 6.23 1.70 -2.35
N ILE A 88 6.43 2.54 -1.32
CA ILE A 88 5.40 3.48 -0.86
C ILE A 88 5.05 4.52 -1.93
N GLN A 89 5.97 4.82 -2.85
CA GLN A 89 5.71 5.77 -3.92
C GLN A 89 4.68 5.25 -4.93
N ALA A 90 4.63 3.94 -5.18
CA ALA A 90 3.58 3.34 -6.00
C ALA A 90 2.20 3.48 -5.32
N ALA A 91 2.15 3.29 -3.99
CA ALA A 91 0.93 3.53 -3.21
C ALA A 91 0.51 5.01 -3.23
N ALA A 92 1.47 5.94 -3.14
CA ALA A 92 1.20 7.38 -3.22
C ALA A 92 0.54 7.76 -4.55
N LEU A 93 1.06 7.24 -5.67
CA LEU A 93 0.47 7.45 -6.99
C LEU A 93 -0.93 6.83 -7.11
N ALA A 94 -1.14 5.62 -6.57
CA ALA A 94 -2.45 4.97 -6.57
C ALA A 94 -3.50 5.79 -5.78
N ILE A 95 -3.13 6.32 -4.60
CA ILE A 95 -3.99 7.20 -3.79
C ILE A 95 -4.27 8.52 -4.53
N HIS A 96 -3.25 9.13 -5.11
CA HIS A 96 -3.39 10.37 -5.90
C HIS A 96 -4.34 10.18 -7.09
N ALA A 97 -4.21 9.05 -7.79
CA ALA A 97 -5.09 8.65 -8.88
C ALA A 97 -6.48 8.17 -8.44
N ARG A 98 -6.73 8.09 -7.12
CA ARG A 98 -7.98 7.61 -6.50
C ARG A 98 -8.35 6.18 -6.93
N MET A 99 -7.33 5.34 -7.14
CA MET A 99 -7.54 3.94 -7.51
C MET A 99 -8.24 3.17 -6.39
N SER A 100 -9.13 2.27 -6.78
CA SER A 100 -9.61 1.18 -5.93
C SER A 100 -8.52 0.12 -5.73
N VAL A 101 -8.67 -0.70 -4.68
CA VAL A 101 -7.77 -1.85 -4.47
C VAL A 101 -7.89 -2.88 -5.58
N GLU A 102 -9.03 -2.95 -6.28
CA GLU A 102 -9.18 -3.81 -7.45
C GLU A 102 -8.36 -3.32 -8.62
N GLU A 103 -8.46 -2.03 -8.95
CA GLU A 103 -7.67 -1.46 -10.04
C GLU A 103 -6.17 -1.60 -9.76
N LEU A 104 -5.74 -1.50 -8.49
CA LEU A 104 -4.37 -1.77 -8.08
C LEU A 104 -4.01 -3.26 -8.26
N ALA A 105 -4.88 -4.18 -7.82
CA ALA A 105 -4.68 -5.62 -7.96
C ALA A 105 -4.63 -6.06 -9.43
N ASP A 106 -5.39 -5.40 -10.31
CA ASP A 106 -5.46 -5.72 -11.75
C ASP A 106 -4.22 -5.25 -12.52
N GLN A 107 -3.37 -4.41 -11.94
CA GLN A 107 -2.11 -4.01 -12.58
C GLN A 107 -1.09 -5.17 -12.63
N LEU A 108 -0.21 -5.11 -13.62
CA LEU A 108 0.93 -5.99 -13.72
C LEU A 108 2.08 -5.47 -12.86
N PHE A 109 2.49 -6.26 -11.87
CA PHE A 109 3.67 -6.01 -11.05
C PHE A 109 4.78 -7.02 -11.40
N PRO A 110 6.05 -6.61 -11.43
CA PRO A 110 7.15 -7.55 -11.64
C PRO A 110 7.27 -8.53 -10.48
N TYR A 111 7.30 -9.83 -10.78
CA TYR A 111 7.51 -10.89 -9.80
C TYR A 111 8.86 -10.74 -9.08
N LEU A 112 8.92 -11.13 -7.80
CA LEU A 112 10.12 -11.00 -6.95
C LEU A 112 10.58 -9.55 -6.76
N THR A 113 9.64 -8.62 -6.68
CA THR A 113 9.90 -7.25 -6.20
C THR A 113 9.16 -7.01 -4.90
N MET A 114 9.65 -6.11 -4.04
CA MET A 114 8.92 -5.82 -2.80
C MET A 114 7.59 -5.11 -3.07
N VAL A 115 7.55 -4.29 -4.12
CA VAL A 115 6.35 -3.56 -4.55
C VAL A 115 5.23 -4.48 -5.05
N GLU A 116 5.55 -5.71 -5.52
CA GLU A 116 4.54 -6.76 -5.78
C GLU A 116 3.68 -7.06 -4.55
N GLY A 117 4.22 -6.89 -3.34
CA GLY A 117 3.48 -7.03 -2.09
C GLY A 117 2.26 -6.11 -1.99
N LEU A 118 2.24 -4.96 -2.68
CA LEU A 118 1.05 -4.09 -2.77
C LEU A 118 -0.08 -4.78 -3.54
N LYS A 119 0.22 -5.41 -4.69
CA LYS A 119 -0.75 -6.19 -5.47
C LYS A 119 -1.30 -7.36 -4.66
N LEU A 120 -0.40 -8.13 -4.04
CA LEU A 120 -0.79 -9.30 -3.23
C LEU A 120 -1.70 -8.88 -2.06
N ALA A 121 -1.35 -7.79 -1.36
CA ALA A 121 -2.16 -7.26 -0.27
C ALA A 121 -3.54 -6.80 -0.77
N ALA A 122 -3.60 -6.14 -1.93
CA ALA A 122 -4.85 -5.71 -2.55
C ALA A 122 -5.75 -6.90 -2.92
N GLN A 123 -5.19 -8.00 -3.40
CA GLN A 123 -5.96 -9.21 -3.73
C GLN A 123 -6.60 -9.87 -2.50
N THR A 124 -6.03 -9.68 -1.31
CA THR A 124 -6.60 -10.24 -0.06
C THR A 124 -7.92 -9.62 0.38
N PHE A 125 -8.36 -8.54 -0.27
CA PHE A 125 -9.72 -8.02 -0.10
C PHE A 125 -10.78 -8.95 -0.71
N LYS A 126 -10.42 -9.78 -1.69
CA LYS A 126 -11.34 -10.70 -2.39
C LYS A 126 -11.03 -12.18 -2.17
N MET A 127 -9.76 -12.54 -2.03
CA MET A 127 -9.31 -13.93 -2.11
C MET A 127 -8.33 -14.27 -0.99
N ASP A 128 -8.24 -15.56 -0.65
CA ASP A 128 -7.19 -16.05 0.26
C ASP A 128 -5.86 -16.12 -0.50
N VAL A 129 -4.87 -15.35 -0.04
CA VAL A 129 -3.56 -15.25 -0.69
C VAL A 129 -2.85 -16.60 -0.78
N LYS A 130 -3.12 -17.52 0.15
CA LYS A 130 -2.51 -18.86 0.16
C LYS A 130 -3.05 -19.77 -0.95
N GLN A 131 -4.16 -19.39 -1.57
CA GLN A 131 -4.80 -20.13 -2.65
C GLN A 131 -4.46 -19.53 -4.03
N LEU A 132 -3.75 -18.40 -4.07
CA LEU A 132 -3.31 -17.77 -5.32
C LEU A 132 -2.13 -18.56 -5.91
N SER A 133 -2.20 -18.82 -7.22
CA SER A 133 -1.02 -19.29 -7.96
C SER A 133 0.01 -18.18 -8.08
N CYS A 134 1.25 -18.55 -8.40
CA CYS A 134 2.36 -17.62 -8.61
C CYS A 134 1.96 -16.57 -9.67
N CYS A 135 1.70 -15.33 -9.25
CA CYS A 135 1.19 -14.22 -10.08
C CYS A 135 -0.27 -14.30 -10.53
N ALA A 136 -1.17 -14.97 -9.80
CA ALA A 136 -2.61 -14.86 -10.05
C ALA A 136 -3.02 -13.37 -10.11
N GLY A 137 -3.85 -13.00 -11.09
CA GLY A 137 -4.45 -11.68 -11.28
C GLY A 137 -5.86 -11.71 -10.73
#